data_AF-A0A3A8ES40-F1
#
_entry.id   AF-A0A3A8ES40-F1
#
_cell.length_a   1.000
_cell.length_b   1.000
_cell.length_c   1.000
_cell.angle_alpha   90.00
_cell.angle_beta   90.00
_cell.angle_gamma   90.00
#
_symmetry.space_group_name_H-M   'P 1'
#
loop_
_entity.id
_entity.type
_entity.pdbx_description
1 polymer ?
#
loop_
_entity_poly.entity_id
_entity_poly.type
_entity_poly.pdbx_seq_one_letter_code
_entity_poly.pdbx_strand_id
1 'polypeptide(L)'
;MSASFLCLLTLAGCGQQAEPQPVKEQITANQSQNEALDLSQMCDKLKSGMMQINDQRTTFALEQINQDLKVCLPLLNLEQQKEMLRLSTLMYKNFLHVERTPAQQLAFEKYAFDMAQHPTIHQSHFAQLALRDQYLLKHKGQAYVELVDTGAEKLDYRRSPEYLGRIFAPYMPEAESVFIENLAHQNTEGVLLDGALTIEPFEIARRALFWEDYIQRYPRSSYLQDAKNLSAHYQRLLFIGSKASPVSDSYTDKYSVSVSSWEEIAKLAQSDNSALSKQAQKFLNFYLMTNAERSKTLGAQQNQSPEQILTAYLGIPKITNNKDCFSDAICI
;
A
#
# COMPACT_ATOMS: atom_id res chain seq x y z
N MET A 1 68.03 64.04 29.19
CA MET A 1 69.46 63.81 28.86
C MET A 1 69.51 62.98 27.60
N SER A 2 70.17 63.55 26.60
CA SER A 2 70.36 63.02 25.26
C SER A 2 71.26 61.78 25.25
N ALA A 3 70.99 60.79 24.40
CA ALA A 3 72.01 59.97 23.76
C ALA A 3 71.40 59.18 22.60
N SER A 4 71.71 59.64 21.38
CA SER A 4 71.63 58.89 20.13
C SER A 4 72.67 57.77 20.07
N PHE A 5 72.38 56.73 19.27
CA PHE A 5 73.25 55.92 18.38
C PHE A 5 72.66 54.49 18.29
N LEU A 6 72.63 53.75 17.19
CA LEU A 6 73.45 53.75 15.97
C LEU A 6 72.67 53.03 14.84
N CYS A 7 72.87 53.49 13.61
CA CYS A 7 72.37 52.94 12.34
C CYS A 7 72.74 51.46 12.10
N LEU A 8 72.03 50.80 11.16
CA LEU A 8 72.65 50.15 9.99
C LEU A 8 71.62 49.88 8.87
N LEU A 9 71.89 50.55 7.74
CA LEU A 9 71.83 50.10 6.33
C LEU A 9 70.47 49.88 5.61
N THR A 10 70.20 50.89 4.76
CA THR A 10 69.73 50.90 3.36
C THR A 10 69.97 49.61 2.53
N LEU A 11 69.13 49.18 1.58
CA LEU A 11 68.84 49.78 0.26
C LEU A 11 67.73 48.99 -0.50
N ALA A 12 67.16 49.65 -1.52
CA ALA A 12 66.35 49.16 -2.66
C ALA A 12 64.87 48.84 -2.37
N GLY A 13 63.86 49.23 -3.16
CA GLY A 13 63.77 49.80 -4.51
C GLY A 13 62.35 49.51 -5.02
N CYS A 14 61.79 50.40 -5.85
CA CYS A 14 60.37 50.54 -6.24
C CYS A 14 59.62 49.28 -6.73
N GLY A 15 58.28 49.32 -6.64
CA GLY A 15 57.39 48.55 -7.52
C GLY A 15 55.92 48.57 -7.11
N GLN A 16 55.07 49.18 -7.94
CA GLN A 16 53.62 49.35 -7.76
C GLN A 16 52.86 48.04 -7.50
N GLN A 17 51.94 48.04 -6.53
CA GLN A 17 50.99 46.96 -6.31
C GLN A 17 49.92 46.98 -7.41
N ALA A 18 49.85 45.91 -8.19
CA ALA A 18 48.73 45.62 -9.07
C ALA A 18 47.57 45.03 -8.26
N GLU A 19 46.34 45.46 -8.57
CA GLU A 19 45.10 44.91 -8.01
C GLU A 19 44.98 43.40 -8.33
N PRO A 20 44.52 42.58 -7.37
CA PRO A 20 44.34 41.15 -7.60
C PRO A 20 43.13 40.90 -8.51
N GLN A 21 43.36 40.27 -9.66
CA GLN A 21 42.29 39.71 -10.48
C GLN A 21 41.63 38.51 -9.77
N PRO A 22 40.32 38.28 -9.98
CA PRO A 22 39.63 37.15 -9.39
C PRO A 22 40.15 35.83 -9.99
N VAL A 23 40.59 34.93 -9.11
CA VAL A 23 40.92 33.55 -9.44
C VAL A 23 39.67 32.89 -10.03
N LYS A 24 39.74 32.47 -11.29
CA LYS A 24 38.77 31.51 -11.85
C LYS A 24 38.97 30.20 -11.10
N GLU A 25 38.02 29.86 -10.25
CA GLU A 25 37.92 28.56 -9.62
C GLU A 25 37.75 27.50 -10.71
N GLN A 26 38.81 26.73 -10.95
CA GLN A 26 38.74 25.51 -11.76
C GLN A 26 37.91 24.50 -10.95
N ILE A 27 36.66 24.32 -11.35
CA ILE A 27 35.83 23.19 -10.88
C ILE A 27 36.51 21.92 -11.38
N THR A 28 37.28 21.28 -10.50
CA THR A 28 37.81 19.94 -10.69
C THR A 28 36.65 18.95 -10.78
N ALA A 29 36.53 18.28 -11.93
CA ALA A 29 35.55 17.22 -12.23
C ALA A 29 35.76 15.91 -11.43
N ASN A 30 36.38 15.96 -10.24
CA ASN A 30 36.70 14.79 -9.41
C ASN A 30 35.74 14.58 -8.22
N GLN A 31 34.83 15.50 -7.93
CA GLN A 31 33.87 15.34 -6.82
C GLN A 31 32.71 14.40 -7.18
N SER A 32 32.24 14.41 -8.44
CA SER A 32 31.05 13.62 -8.83
C SER A 32 31.28 12.10 -8.86
N GLN A 33 32.52 11.63 -9.06
CA GLN A 33 32.82 10.20 -9.09
C GLN A 33 32.97 9.59 -7.68
N ASN A 34 33.55 10.32 -6.73
CA ASN A 34 33.70 9.83 -5.34
C ASN A 34 32.36 9.81 -4.60
N GLU A 35 31.51 10.82 -4.79
CA GLU A 35 30.17 10.87 -4.18
C GLU A 35 29.25 9.78 -4.75
N ALA A 36 29.29 9.54 -6.07
CA ALA A 36 28.52 8.46 -6.69
C ALA A 36 28.96 7.06 -6.24
N LEU A 37 30.28 6.85 -6.02
CA LEU A 37 30.81 5.59 -5.50
C LEU A 37 30.42 5.36 -4.04
N ASP A 38 30.41 6.40 -3.21
CA ASP A 38 30.04 6.34 -1.80
C ASP A 38 28.54 6.07 -1.60
N LEU A 39 27.68 6.73 -2.39
CA LEU A 39 26.23 6.52 -2.35
C LEU A 39 25.80 5.12 -2.83
N SER A 40 26.46 4.57 -3.85
CA SER A 40 26.20 3.20 -4.29
C SER A 40 26.51 2.17 -3.18
N GLN A 41 27.65 2.35 -2.50
CA GLN A 41 28.03 1.49 -1.37
C GLN A 41 27.07 1.63 -0.18
N MET A 42 26.55 2.84 0.08
CA MET A 42 25.52 3.06 1.09
C MET A 42 24.25 2.24 0.77
N CYS A 43 23.77 2.28 -0.47
CA CYS A 43 22.57 1.55 -0.87
C CYS A 43 22.75 0.02 -0.88
N ASP A 44 23.96 -0.46 -1.10
CA ASP A 44 24.26 -1.90 -0.93
C ASP A 44 24.32 -2.31 0.55
N LYS A 45 24.92 -1.49 1.43
CA LYS A 45 24.88 -1.72 2.89
C LYS A 45 23.46 -1.71 3.43
N LEU A 46 22.59 -0.85 2.88
CA LEU A 46 21.18 -0.77 3.26
C LEU A 46 20.46 -2.10 3.04
N LYS A 47 20.70 -2.79 1.91
CA LYS A 47 20.12 -4.12 1.66
C LYS A 47 20.48 -5.11 2.76
N SER A 48 21.76 -5.13 3.17
CA SER A 48 22.19 -5.97 4.29
C SER A 48 21.53 -5.56 5.61
N GLY A 49 21.39 -4.25 5.87
CA GLY A 49 20.68 -3.73 7.03
C GLY A 49 19.23 -4.21 7.10
N MET A 50 18.50 -4.14 5.98
CA MET A 50 17.11 -4.62 5.86
C MET A 50 16.99 -6.11 6.17
N MET A 51 17.91 -6.93 5.67
CA MET A 51 17.91 -8.37 5.93
C MET A 51 18.23 -8.74 7.38
N GLN A 52 18.93 -7.87 8.11
CA GLN A 52 19.28 -8.08 9.52
C GLN A 52 18.18 -7.66 10.49
N ILE A 53 17.11 -7.02 10.02
CA ILE A 53 15.95 -6.72 10.87
C ILE A 53 15.19 -8.00 11.19
N ASN A 54 14.92 -8.18 12.48
CA ASN A 54 14.13 -9.27 13.05
C ASN A 54 13.37 -8.78 14.30
N ASP A 55 12.71 -9.72 14.97
CA ASP A 55 11.91 -9.52 16.18
C ASP A 55 12.71 -9.06 17.41
N GLN A 56 14.05 -9.07 17.37
CA GLN A 56 14.92 -8.53 18.42
C GLN A 56 15.27 -7.05 18.21
N ARG A 57 14.91 -6.47 17.07
CA ARG A 57 15.20 -5.06 16.74
C ARG A 57 14.09 -4.12 17.20
N THR A 58 14.42 -2.84 17.29
CA THR A 58 13.53 -1.77 17.72
C THR A 58 12.93 -1.01 16.54
N THR A 59 11.83 -0.28 16.76
CA THR A 59 11.24 0.65 15.79
C THR A 59 12.23 1.73 15.35
N PHE A 60 13.15 2.14 16.22
CA PHE A 60 14.24 3.05 15.84
C PHE A 60 15.12 2.48 14.71
N ALA A 61 15.42 1.18 14.75
CA ALA A 61 16.20 0.54 13.68
C ALA A 61 15.42 0.50 12.35
N LEU A 62 14.10 0.30 12.40
CA LEU A 62 13.25 0.43 11.21
C LEU A 62 13.24 1.86 10.68
N GLU A 63 13.10 2.85 11.56
CA GLU A 63 13.10 4.28 11.17
C GLU A 63 14.41 4.69 10.52
N GLN A 64 15.55 4.24 11.03
CA GLN A 64 16.85 4.50 10.42
C GLN A 64 16.91 3.94 8.99
N ILE A 65 16.51 2.68 8.80
CA ILE A 65 16.42 2.08 7.45
C ILE A 65 15.45 2.85 6.56
N ASN A 66 14.32 3.31 7.08
CA ASN A 66 13.34 4.07 6.32
C ASN A 66 13.88 5.44 5.87
N GLN A 67 14.77 6.07 6.65
CA GLN A 67 15.47 7.28 6.21
C GLN A 67 16.51 6.96 5.13
N ASP A 68 17.30 5.91 5.33
CA ASP A 68 18.29 5.48 4.34
C ASP A 68 17.63 5.09 3.01
N LEU A 69 16.46 4.45 3.05
CA LEU A 69 15.65 4.15 1.86
C LEU A 69 15.28 5.42 1.09
N LYS A 70 14.88 6.51 1.77
CA LYS A 70 14.55 7.78 1.10
C LYS A 70 15.75 8.41 0.41
N VAL A 71 16.97 8.19 0.91
CA VAL A 71 18.20 8.63 0.27
C VAL A 71 18.53 7.77 -0.94
N CYS A 72 18.33 6.45 -0.83
CA CYS A 72 18.73 5.49 -1.85
C CYS A 72 17.77 5.38 -3.03
N LEU A 73 16.46 5.35 -2.79
CA LEU A 73 15.46 5.10 -3.83
C LEU A 73 15.54 6.06 -5.05
N PRO A 74 15.80 7.37 -4.90
CA PRO A 74 16.02 8.28 -6.03
C PRO A 74 17.21 7.91 -6.94
N LEU A 75 18.18 7.16 -6.41
CA LEU A 75 19.43 6.81 -7.10
C LEU A 75 19.33 5.48 -7.85
N LEU A 76 18.24 4.73 -7.64
CA LEU A 76 18.04 3.39 -8.15
C LEU A 76 17.11 3.39 -9.37
N ASN A 77 17.36 2.48 -10.32
CA ASN A 77 16.39 2.23 -11.38
C ASN A 77 15.18 1.43 -10.87
N LEU A 78 14.11 1.35 -11.67
CA LEU A 78 12.87 0.69 -11.27
C LEU A 78 13.06 -0.76 -10.79
N GLU A 79 13.87 -1.56 -11.47
CA GLU A 79 14.11 -2.95 -11.06
C GLU A 79 14.79 -3.02 -9.69
N GLN A 80 15.76 -2.15 -9.43
CA GLN A 80 16.41 -2.03 -8.13
C GLN A 80 15.45 -1.50 -7.05
N GLN A 81 14.60 -0.52 -7.36
CA GLN A 81 13.57 -0.02 -6.44
C GLN A 81 12.57 -1.12 -6.04
N LYS A 82 12.16 -1.95 -7.00
CA LYS A 82 11.28 -3.11 -6.75
C LYS A 82 11.94 -4.18 -5.89
N GLU A 83 13.24 -4.39 -6.06
CA GLU A 83 14.00 -5.29 -5.17
C GLU A 83 14.07 -4.72 -3.74
N MET A 84 14.33 -3.42 -3.58
CA MET A 84 14.27 -2.77 -2.26
C MET A 84 12.86 -2.88 -1.64
N LEU A 85 11.81 -2.77 -2.45
CA LEU A 85 10.44 -2.95 -2.00
C LEU A 85 10.23 -4.36 -1.47
N ARG A 86 10.64 -5.40 -2.22
CA ARG A 86 10.55 -6.80 -1.81
C ARG A 86 11.31 -7.07 -0.51
N LEU A 87 12.52 -6.53 -0.39
CA LEU A 87 13.31 -6.61 0.85
C LEU A 87 12.60 -5.92 2.02
N SER A 88 11.91 -4.80 1.78
CA SER A 88 11.15 -4.10 2.83
C SER A 88 9.97 -4.92 3.34
N THR A 89 9.30 -5.66 2.45
CA THR A 89 8.22 -6.58 2.84
C THR A 89 8.76 -7.70 3.74
N LEU A 90 9.90 -8.30 3.38
CA LEU A 90 10.56 -9.31 4.22
C LEU A 90 11.02 -8.73 5.56
N MET A 91 11.62 -7.54 5.53
CA MET A 91 12.09 -6.82 6.72
C MET A 91 10.97 -6.63 7.75
N TYR A 92 9.82 -6.11 7.31
CA TYR A 92 8.66 -5.93 8.20
C TYR A 92 8.05 -7.25 8.66
N LYS A 93 7.96 -8.25 7.79
CA LYS A 93 7.51 -9.59 8.18
C LYS A 93 8.37 -10.17 9.32
N ASN A 94 9.70 -10.05 9.22
CA ASN A 94 10.62 -10.53 10.24
C ASN A 94 10.54 -9.69 11.53
N PHE A 95 10.41 -8.37 11.40
CA PHE A 95 10.27 -7.48 12.54
C PHE A 95 8.99 -7.76 13.34
N LEU A 96 7.87 -7.94 12.66
CA LEU A 96 6.56 -8.09 13.30
C LEU A 96 6.30 -9.51 13.83
N HIS A 97 7.22 -10.44 13.58
CA HIS A 97 7.12 -11.80 14.09
C HIS A 97 7.06 -11.82 15.63
N VAL A 98 6.17 -12.65 16.16
CA VAL A 98 6.02 -12.89 17.60
C VAL A 98 5.90 -14.39 17.83
N GLU A 99 6.84 -14.96 18.57
CA GLU A 99 6.67 -16.30 19.13
C GLU A 99 5.86 -16.23 20.43
N ARG A 100 4.80 -17.03 20.51
CA ARG A 100 3.91 -17.09 21.68
C ARG A 100 3.77 -18.51 22.18
N THR A 101 3.81 -18.69 23.50
CA THR A 101 3.31 -19.91 24.15
C THR A 101 1.78 -19.97 24.09
N PRO A 102 1.14 -21.14 24.26
CA PRO A 102 -0.32 -21.24 24.28
C PRO A 102 -1.00 -20.29 25.29
N ALA A 103 -0.38 -20.10 26.46
CA ALA A 103 -0.90 -19.17 27.47
C ALA A 103 -0.78 -17.69 27.03
N GLN A 104 0.31 -17.32 26.35
CA GLN A 104 0.50 -15.97 25.81
C GLN A 104 -0.43 -15.71 24.62
N GLN A 105 -0.68 -16.71 23.77
CA GLN A 105 -1.64 -16.61 22.68
C GLN A 105 -3.05 -16.34 23.23
N LEU A 106 -3.49 -17.10 24.24
CA LEU A 106 -4.78 -16.87 24.89
C LEU A 106 -4.85 -15.48 25.56
N ALA A 107 -3.76 -15.03 26.19
CA ALA A 107 -3.71 -13.68 26.77
C ALA A 107 -3.80 -12.58 25.71
N PHE A 108 -3.20 -12.78 24.53
CA PHE A 108 -3.27 -11.85 23.41
C PHE A 108 -4.66 -11.79 22.77
N GLU A 109 -5.32 -12.95 22.58
CA GLU A 109 -6.71 -13.03 22.13
C GLU A 109 -7.67 -12.37 23.12
N LYS A 110 -7.46 -12.57 24.42
CA LYS A 110 -8.25 -11.87 25.43
C LYS A 110 -8.04 -10.35 25.39
N TYR A 111 -6.79 -9.92 25.23
CA TYR A 111 -6.48 -8.49 25.07
C TYR A 111 -7.19 -7.89 23.86
N ALA A 112 -7.31 -8.64 22.76
CA ALA A 112 -8.10 -8.23 21.59
C ALA A 112 -9.58 -8.02 21.91
N PHE A 113 -10.19 -8.98 22.60
CA PHE A 113 -11.59 -8.89 23.04
C PHE A 113 -11.83 -7.69 23.95
N ASP A 114 -10.94 -7.47 24.93
CA ASP A 114 -11.04 -6.36 25.88
C ASP A 114 -10.88 -4.98 25.18
N MET A 115 -10.02 -4.87 24.16
CA MET A 115 -9.88 -3.66 23.33
C MET A 115 -11.17 -3.28 22.60
N ALA A 116 -11.93 -4.27 22.12
CA ALA A 116 -13.19 -4.03 21.39
C ALA A 116 -14.31 -3.51 22.31
N GLN A 117 -14.32 -3.92 23.58
CA GLN A 117 -15.42 -3.64 24.50
C GLN A 117 -15.12 -2.49 25.49
N HIS A 118 -13.89 -2.41 26.03
CA HIS A 118 -13.56 -1.50 27.14
C HIS A 118 -12.12 -0.95 27.05
N PRO A 119 -11.89 0.14 26.29
CA PRO A 119 -10.57 0.75 26.07
C PRO A 119 -9.96 1.49 27.28
N THR A 120 -10.26 1.05 28.51
CA THR A 120 -9.65 1.56 29.75
C THR A 120 -9.15 0.46 30.68
N ILE A 121 -9.50 -0.82 30.43
CA ILE A 121 -9.10 -1.98 31.27
C ILE A 121 -7.78 -2.56 30.73
N HIS A 122 -6.71 -1.75 30.71
CA HIS A 122 -5.51 -2.08 29.93
C HIS A 122 -4.35 -2.70 30.73
N GLN A 123 -4.36 -2.66 32.06
CA GLN A 123 -3.14 -2.91 32.83
C GLN A 123 -2.98 -4.32 33.39
N SER A 124 -4.06 -5.06 33.68
CA SER A 124 -3.96 -6.37 34.36
C SER A 124 -3.46 -7.50 33.47
N HIS A 125 -3.72 -7.45 32.16
CA HIS A 125 -3.38 -8.54 31.23
C HIS A 125 -2.11 -8.28 30.41
N PHE A 126 -1.61 -7.04 30.39
CA PHE A 126 -0.45 -6.66 29.58
C PHE A 126 0.83 -7.42 29.96
N ALA A 127 1.04 -7.68 31.26
CA ALA A 127 2.21 -8.43 31.74
C ALA A 127 2.19 -9.93 31.35
N GLN A 128 1.03 -10.46 30.97
CA GLN A 128 0.87 -11.87 30.55
C GLN A 128 1.19 -12.09 29.07
N LEU A 129 1.33 -11.00 28.30
CA LEU A 129 1.70 -11.04 26.88
C LEU A 129 3.18 -11.39 26.70
N ALA A 130 3.54 -11.91 25.53
CA ALA A 130 4.95 -12.06 25.17
C ALA A 130 5.67 -10.70 25.23
N LEU A 131 6.96 -10.70 25.59
CA LEU A 131 7.74 -9.46 25.66
C LEU A 131 7.71 -8.68 24.33
N ARG A 132 7.70 -9.41 23.21
CA ARG A 132 7.59 -8.81 21.88
C ARG A 132 6.22 -8.17 21.64
N ASP A 133 5.13 -8.80 22.08
CA ASP A 133 3.79 -8.17 22.05
C ASP A 133 3.77 -6.88 22.87
N GLN A 134 4.29 -6.94 24.10
CA GLN A 134 4.38 -5.76 24.96
C GLN A 134 5.17 -4.63 24.30
N TYR A 135 6.26 -4.98 23.59
CA TYR A 135 7.03 -4.02 22.84
C TYR A 135 6.23 -3.42 21.68
N LEU A 136 5.65 -4.24 20.80
CA LEU A 136 4.92 -3.78 19.61
C LEU A 136 3.68 -2.96 19.98
N LEU A 137 2.92 -3.35 21.00
CA LEU A 137 1.78 -2.57 21.49
C LEU A 137 2.18 -1.18 21.99
N LYS A 138 3.29 -1.07 22.73
CA LYS A 138 3.81 0.22 23.22
C LYS A 138 4.26 1.14 22.09
N HIS A 139 4.67 0.59 20.96
CA HIS A 139 5.20 1.34 19.81
C HIS A 139 4.23 1.31 18.61
N LYS A 140 2.97 0.91 18.81
CA LYS A 140 1.95 0.96 17.76
C LYS A 140 1.82 2.38 17.21
N GLY A 141 1.76 2.50 15.89
CA GLY A 141 1.75 3.79 15.18
C GLY A 141 3.13 4.38 14.92
N GLN A 142 4.20 3.86 15.53
CA GLN A 142 5.57 4.22 15.19
C GLN A 142 6.11 3.30 14.10
N ALA A 143 7.04 3.80 13.29
CA ALA A 143 7.66 3.03 12.21
C ALA A 143 6.67 2.22 11.34
N TYR A 144 5.44 2.73 11.14
CA TYR A 144 4.37 2.07 10.38
C TYR A 144 3.90 0.72 10.95
N VAL A 145 4.08 0.48 12.25
CA VAL A 145 3.57 -0.72 12.92
C VAL A 145 2.11 -0.52 13.29
N GLU A 146 1.23 -1.38 12.77
CA GLU A 146 -0.19 -1.41 13.08
C GLU A 146 -0.57 -2.71 13.78
N LEU A 147 -1.65 -2.64 14.57
CA LEU A 147 -2.37 -3.80 15.09
C LEU A 147 -3.77 -3.72 14.47
N VAL A 148 -4.16 -4.77 13.75
CA VAL A 148 -5.42 -4.80 13.01
C VAL A 148 -6.23 -6.02 13.35
N ASP A 149 -7.55 -5.87 13.25
CA ASP A 149 -8.48 -6.99 13.27
C ASP A 149 -8.47 -7.70 11.92
N THR A 150 -8.22 -9.00 11.95
CA THR A 150 -8.17 -9.88 10.77
C THR A 150 -9.42 -10.75 10.65
N GLY A 151 -10.40 -10.53 11.53
CA GLY A 151 -11.61 -11.33 11.65
C GLY A 151 -11.47 -12.46 12.66
N ALA A 152 -12.58 -13.11 12.96
CA ALA A 152 -12.69 -14.25 13.88
C ALA A 152 -12.08 -13.95 15.25
N GLU A 153 -12.26 -12.71 15.73
CA GLU A 153 -11.74 -12.18 17.00
C GLU A 153 -10.19 -12.22 17.09
N LYS A 154 -9.49 -12.21 15.95
CA LYS A 154 -8.02 -12.25 15.89
C LYS A 154 -7.44 -10.90 15.50
N LEU A 155 -6.54 -10.41 16.35
CA LEU A 155 -5.65 -9.33 15.99
C LEU A 155 -4.35 -9.86 15.39
N ASP A 156 -3.80 -9.12 14.44
CA ASP A 156 -2.46 -9.37 13.94
C ASP A 156 -1.69 -8.05 13.80
N TYR A 157 -0.37 -8.14 13.90
CA TYR A 157 0.46 -6.99 13.55
C TYR A 157 0.71 -6.97 12.06
N ARG A 158 0.58 -5.78 11.47
CA ARG A 158 0.97 -5.56 10.09
C ARG A 158 1.80 -4.29 9.97
N ARG A 159 2.46 -4.17 8.82
CA ARG A 159 2.94 -2.89 8.36
C ARG A 159 1.74 -2.09 7.82
N SER A 160 1.67 -0.81 8.13
CA SER A 160 0.69 0.10 7.56
C SER A 160 0.77 0.09 6.02
N PRO A 161 -0.35 -0.04 5.31
CA PRO A 161 -0.39 0.07 3.85
C PRO A 161 0.20 1.41 3.35
N GLU A 162 0.09 2.48 4.14
CA GLU A 162 0.67 3.78 3.78
C GLU A 162 2.19 3.77 3.64
N TYR A 163 2.89 2.79 4.22
CA TYR A 163 4.34 2.72 4.20
C TYR A 163 4.91 2.82 2.78
N LEU A 164 4.41 2.02 1.85
CA LEU A 164 4.92 2.03 0.48
C LEU A 164 4.54 3.33 -0.25
N GLY A 165 3.35 3.87 0.01
CA GLY A 165 2.95 5.18 -0.52
C GLY A 165 3.83 6.34 -0.02
N ARG A 166 4.34 6.26 1.21
CA ARG A 166 5.19 7.33 1.79
C ARG A 166 6.68 7.15 1.54
N ILE A 167 7.16 5.91 1.43
CA ILE A 167 8.59 5.61 1.31
C ILE A 167 9.00 5.33 -0.14
N PHE A 168 8.17 4.62 -0.91
CA PHE A 168 8.54 4.13 -2.25
C PHE A 168 7.91 4.94 -3.38
N ALA A 169 6.60 5.17 -3.34
CA ALA A 169 5.87 5.83 -4.42
C ALA A 169 6.48 7.19 -4.85
N PRO A 170 6.98 8.08 -3.96
CA PRO A 170 7.54 9.37 -4.40
C PRO A 170 8.74 9.29 -5.35
N TYR A 171 9.37 8.12 -5.44
CA TYR A 171 10.59 7.90 -6.24
C TYR A 171 10.38 6.93 -7.40
N MET A 172 9.19 6.36 -7.54
CA MET A 172 8.86 5.43 -8.61
C MET A 172 8.35 6.17 -9.85
N PRO A 173 8.34 5.53 -11.03
CA PRO A 173 7.62 6.05 -12.18
C PRO A 173 6.13 6.25 -11.86
N GLU A 174 5.48 7.13 -12.62
CA GLU A 174 4.10 7.55 -12.37
C GLU A 174 3.13 6.38 -12.23
N ALA A 175 3.20 5.38 -13.13
CA ALA A 175 2.30 4.23 -13.11
C ALA A 175 2.41 3.44 -11.79
N GLU A 176 3.61 3.07 -11.38
CA GLU A 176 3.87 2.35 -10.14
C GLU A 176 3.48 3.17 -8.90
N SER A 177 3.76 4.48 -8.92
CA SER A 177 3.42 5.39 -7.81
C SER A 177 1.91 5.48 -7.61
N VAL A 178 1.17 5.74 -8.69
CA VAL A 178 -0.30 5.84 -8.68
C VAL A 178 -0.92 4.52 -8.22
N PHE A 179 -0.39 3.37 -8.64
CA PHE A 179 -0.84 2.06 -8.17
C PHE A 179 -0.69 1.93 -6.65
N ILE A 180 0.53 2.15 -6.15
CA ILE A 180 0.88 1.96 -4.74
C ILE A 180 0.09 2.91 -3.85
N GLU A 181 0.02 4.19 -4.18
CA GLU A 181 -0.68 5.19 -3.37
C GLU A 181 -2.19 4.89 -3.27
N ASN A 182 -2.82 4.52 -4.39
CA ASN A 182 -4.25 4.24 -4.38
C ASN A 182 -4.56 2.92 -3.65
N LEU A 183 -3.76 1.86 -3.87
CA LEU A 183 -3.98 0.61 -3.15
C LEU A 183 -3.72 0.76 -1.65
N ALA A 184 -2.69 1.54 -1.25
CA ALA A 184 -2.44 1.90 0.15
C ALA A 184 -3.64 2.59 0.79
N HIS A 185 -4.17 3.63 0.12
CA HIS A 185 -5.32 4.37 0.61
C HIS A 185 -6.55 3.47 0.73
N GLN A 186 -6.82 2.64 -0.29
CA GLN A 186 -7.93 1.69 -0.28
C GLN A 186 -7.80 0.67 0.86
N ASN A 187 -6.60 0.18 1.17
CA ASN A 187 -6.40 -0.85 2.20
C ASN A 187 -6.22 -0.29 3.63
N THR A 188 -6.31 1.04 3.78
CA THR A 188 -6.51 1.67 5.10
C THR A 188 -7.87 1.30 5.67
N GLU A 189 -8.89 1.22 4.81
CA GLU A 189 -10.21 0.68 5.11
C GLU A 189 -10.40 -0.65 4.36
N GLY A 190 -10.11 -1.75 5.05
CA GLY A 190 -10.23 -3.10 4.51
C GLY A 190 -11.62 -3.33 3.91
N VAL A 191 -11.69 -4.07 2.79
CA VAL A 191 -12.93 -4.32 2.06
C VAL A 191 -13.76 -5.48 2.64
N LEU A 192 -13.11 -6.40 3.35
CA LEU A 192 -13.72 -7.60 3.90
C LEU A 192 -13.24 -7.80 5.35
N LEU A 193 -14.19 -8.12 6.23
CA LEU A 193 -13.94 -8.63 7.58
C LEU A 193 -14.85 -9.84 7.79
N ASP A 194 -14.28 -10.98 8.16
CA ASP A 194 -15.01 -12.26 8.26
C ASP A 194 -15.83 -12.63 7.00
N GLY A 195 -15.34 -12.21 5.85
CA GLY A 195 -16.00 -12.40 4.56
C GLY A 195 -17.22 -11.52 4.33
N ALA A 196 -17.62 -10.68 5.29
CA ALA A 196 -18.62 -9.63 5.10
C ALA A 196 -17.98 -8.36 4.51
N LEU A 197 -18.74 -7.65 3.68
CA LEU A 197 -18.32 -6.35 3.16
C LEU A 197 -18.35 -5.31 4.28
N THR A 198 -17.27 -4.55 4.40
CA THR A 198 -17.12 -3.47 5.39
C THR A 198 -17.18 -2.08 4.79
N ILE A 199 -17.18 -1.97 3.46
CA ILE A 199 -17.28 -0.71 2.72
C ILE A 199 -18.62 -0.63 1.98
N GLU A 200 -19.11 0.60 1.84
CA GLU A 200 -20.37 0.88 1.17
C GLU A 200 -20.29 0.71 -0.36
N PRO A 201 -21.42 0.44 -1.05
CA PRO A 201 -21.45 0.24 -2.50
C PRO A 201 -20.81 1.37 -3.32
N PHE A 202 -20.93 2.63 -2.90
CA PHE A 202 -20.32 3.77 -3.58
C PHE A 202 -18.78 3.68 -3.59
N GLU A 203 -18.18 3.20 -2.51
CA GLU A 203 -16.73 3.06 -2.41
C GLU A 203 -16.27 1.87 -3.26
N ILE A 204 -17.03 0.76 -3.29
CA ILE A 204 -16.76 -0.35 -4.22
C ILE A 204 -16.79 0.13 -5.68
N ALA A 205 -17.80 0.91 -6.07
CA ALA A 205 -17.93 1.46 -7.41
C ALA A 205 -16.77 2.42 -7.75
N ARG A 206 -16.39 3.30 -6.82
CA ARG A 206 -15.25 4.21 -6.98
C ARG A 206 -13.94 3.44 -7.18
N ARG A 207 -13.67 2.42 -6.38
CA ARG A 207 -12.47 1.57 -6.52
C ARG A 207 -12.49 0.80 -7.84
N ALA A 208 -13.64 0.26 -8.25
CA ALA A 208 -13.79 -0.41 -9.55
C ALA A 208 -13.48 0.51 -10.73
N LEU A 209 -14.02 1.73 -10.73
CA LEU A 209 -13.76 2.76 -11.76
C LEU A 209 -12.29 3.17 -11.80
N PHE A 210 -11.66 3.33 -10.64
CA PHE A 210 -10.23 3.65 -10.56
C PHE A 210 -9.39 2.57 -11.26
N TRP A 211 -9.62 1.29 -10.95
CA TRP A 211 -8.86 0.20 -11.57
C TRP A 211 -9.16 0.04 -13.07
N GLU A 212 -10.38 0.34 -13.52
CA GLU A 212 -10.70 0.41 -14.95
C GLU A 212 -9.86 1.49 -15.66
N ASP A 213 -9.82 2.71 -15.11
CA ASP A 213 -9.04 3.83 -15.67
C ASP A 213 -7.53 3.54 -15.62
N TYR A 214 -7.03 2.99 -14.51
CA TYR A 214 -5.62 2.63 -14.37
C TYR A 214 -5.15 1.67 -15.48
N ILE A 215 -5.93 0.63 -15.76
CA ILE A 215 -5.60 -0.37 -16.79
C ILE A 215 -5.52 0.29 -18.18
N GLN A 216 -6.37 1.27 -18.46
CA GLN A 216 -6.37 2.00 -19.73
C GLN A 216 -5.21 2.98 -19.83
N ARG A 217 -4.92 3.71 -18.76
CA ARG A 217 -3.90 4.76 -18.70
C ARG A 217 -2.48 4.20 -18.66
N TYR A 218 -2.27 3.06 -18.01
CA TYR A 218 -0.95 2.47 -17.78
C TYR A 218 -0.83 1.03 -18.33
N PRO A 219 -1.00 0.81 -19.64
CA PRO A 219 -0.98 -0.53 -20.24
C PRO A 219 0.41 -1.19 -20.24
N ARG A 220 1.46 -0.47 -19.82
CA ARG A 220 2.84 -0.98 -19.70
C ARG A 220 3.33 -1.06 -18.26
N SER A 221 2.48 -0.75 -17.28
CA SER A 221 2.86 -0.87 -15.87
C SER A 221 3.25 -2.29 -15.53
N SER A 222 4.24 -2.44 -14.65
CA SER A 222 4.59 -3.75 -14.11
C SER A 222 3.50 -4.34 -13.19
N TYR A 223 2.54 -3.52 -12.74
CA TYR A 223 1.38 -3.94 -11.96
C TYR A 223 0.10 -4.18 -12.78
N LEU A 224 0.16 -4.17 -14.11
CA LEU A 224 -1.03 -4.30 -14.96
C LEU A 224 -1.87 -5.54 -14.63
N GLN A 225 -1.23 -6.68 -14.37
CA GLN A 225 -1.97 -7.91 -14.07
C GLN A 225 -2.66 -7.84 -12.70
N ASP A 226 -2.00 -7.22 -11.72
CA ASP A 226 -2.55 -7.04 -10.38
C ASP A 226 -3.73 -6.04 -10.42
N ALA A 227 -3.63 -4.96 -11.21
CA ALA A 227 -4.73 -4.03 -11.47
C ALA A 227 -5.93 -4.70 -12.15
N LYS A 228 -5.70 -5.59 -13.14
CA LYS A 228 -6.76 -6.39 -13.77
C LYS A 228 -7.47 -7.30 -12.76
N ASN A 229 -6.71 -7.92 -11.86
CA ASN A 229 -7.27 -8.76 -10.81
C ASN A 229 -8.11 -7.92 -9.83
N LEU A 230 -7.61 -6.76 -9.40
CA LEU A 230 -8.33 -5.82 -8.54
C LEU A 230 -9.64 -5.34 -9.21
N SER A 231 -9.59 -4.96 -10.49
CA SER A 231 -10.78 -4.59 -11.25
C SER A 231 -11.81 -5.73 -11.28
N ALA A 232 -11.39 -6.97 -11.53
CA ALA A 232 -12.29 -8.12 -11.54
C ALA A 232 -12.89 -8.41 -10.15
N HIS A 233 -12.12 -8.26 -9.07
CA HIS A 233 -12.62 -8.39 -7.70
C HIS A 233 -13.67 -7.33 -7.40
N TYR A 234 -13.39 -6.05 -7.65
CA TYR A 234 -14.36 -4.98 -7.35
C TYR A 234 -15.61 -5.06 -8.24
N GLN A 235 -15.51 -5.49 -9.50
CA GLN A 235 -16.68 -5.82 -10.32
C GLN A 235 -17.54 -6.91 -9.67
N ARG A 236 -16.92 -7.98 -9.18
CA ARG A 236 -17.64 -9.06 -8.49
C ARG A 236 -18.29 -8.55 -7.21
N LEU A 237 -17.57 -7.81 -6.37
CA LEU A 237 -18.13 -7.26 -5.15
C LEU A 237 -19.29 -6.29 -5.43
N LEU A 238 -19.19 -5.46 -6.47
CA LEU A 238 -20.23 -4.49 -6.83
C LEU A 238 -21.53 -5.15 -7.31
N PHE A 239 -21.43 -6.18 -8.15
CA PHE A 239 -22.60 -6.76 -8.80
C PHE A 239 -23.11 -8.06 -8.15
N ILE A 240 -22.27 -8.74 -7.38
CA ILE A 240 -22.58 -10.04 -6.76
C ILE A 240 -22.48 -9.95 -5.24
N GLY A 241 -21.48 -9.23 -4.73
CA GLY A 241 -21.18 -9.15 -3.30
C GLY A 241 -20.31 -10.31 -2.82
N SER A 242 -20.24 -10.46 -1.50
CA SER A 242 -19.58 -11.58 -0.85
C SER A 242 -20.61 -12.63 -0.42
N LYS A 243 -20.16 -13.79 0.08
CA LYS A 243 -21.08 -14.80 0.61
C LYS A 243 -21.85 -14.32 1.85
N ALA A 244 -21.20 -13.51 2.69
CA ALA A 244 -21.81 -12.98 3.91
C ALA A 244 -22.53 -11.64 3.67
N SER A 245 -22.28 -10.98 2.54
CA SER A 245 -22.91 -9.72 2.14
C SER A 245 -23.24 -9.76 0.65
N PRO A 246 -24.20 -10.60 0.23
CA PRO A 246 -24.61 -10.66 -1.16
C PRO A 246 -25.28 -9.34 -1.57
N VAL A 247 -25.09 -8.93 -2.83
CA VAL A 247 -25.78 -7.77 -3.39
C VAL A 247 -27.28 -8.04 -3.56
N SER A 248 -27.63 -9.32 -3.79
CA SER A 248 -29.01 -9.75 -3.85
C SER A 248 -29.24 -11.11 -3.20
N ASP A 249 -30.33 -11.24 -2.46
CA ASP A 249 -30.66 -12.44 -1.69
C ASP A 249 -31.21 -13.57 -2.57
N SER A 250 -31.85 -13.25 -3.70
CA SER A 250 -32.53 -14.26 -4.54
C SER A 250 -32.40 -14.08 -6.04
N TYR A 251 -31.86 -12.95 -6.52
CA TYR A 251 -31.63 -12.64 -7.93
C TYR A 251 -32.92 -12.65 -8.76
N THR A 252 -34.07 -12.44 -8.13
CA THR A 252 -35.39 -12.59 -8.77
C THR A 252 -35.81 -11.29 -9.44
N ASP A 253 -35.91 -10.22 -8.67
CA ASP A 253 -36.30 -8.88 -9.11
C ASP A 253 -35.55 -7.79 -8.33
N LYS A 254 -35.80 -6.52 -8.66
CA LYS A 254 -35.12 -5.39 -8.02
C LYS A 254 -35.27 -5.33 -6.50
N TYR A 255 -36.34 -5.88 -5.92
CA TYR A 255 -36.58 -5.87 -4.47
C TYR A 255 -35.73 -6.93 -3.74
N SER A 256 -35.14 -7.86 -4.49
CA SER A 256 -34.15 -8.79 -3.96
C SER A 256 -32.74 -8.20 -3.85
N VAL A 257 -32.51 -7.01 -4.43
CA VAL A 257 -31.24 -6.28 -4.36
C VAL A 257 -31.30 -5.30 -3.19
N SER A 258 -30.19 -5.15 -2.45
CA SER A 258 -30.10 -4.13 -1.41
C SER A 258 -30.35 -2.73 -2.00
N VAL A 259 -31.04 -1.86 -1.26
CA VAL A 259 -31.41 -0.52 -1.75
C VAL A 259 -30.17 0.31 -2.09
N SER A 260 -29.16 0.31 -1.23
CA SER A 260 -27.92 1.07 -1.44
C SER A 260 -27.13 0.56 -2.65
N SER A 261 -27.05 -0.76 -2.87
CA SER A 261 -26.42 -1.31 -4.07
C SER A 261 -27.22 -0.97 -5.32
N TRP A 262 -28.55 -1.07 -5.28
CA TRP A 262 -29.39 -0.72 -6.42
C TRP A 262 -29.21 0.74 -6.84
N GLU A 263 -29.26 1.67 -5.89
CA GLU A 263 -29.11 3.10 -6.14
C GLU A 263 -27.74 3.44 -6.76
N GLU A 264 -26.65 2.90 -6.20
CA GLU A 264 -25.33 3.17 -6.74
C GLU A 264 -25.12 2.56 -8.13
N ILE A 265 -25.58 1.32 -8.35
CA ILE A 265 -25.51 0.68 -9.68
C ILE A 265 -26.39 1.44 -10.68
N ALA A 266 -27.57 1.93 -10.28
CA ALA A 266 -28.44 2.73 -11.13
C ALA A 266 -27.80 4.07 -11.53
N LYS A 267 -27.13 4.73 -10.59
CA LYS A 267 -26.35 5.95 -10.85
C LYS A 267 -25.18 5.66 -11.80
N LEU A 268 -24.43 4.58 -11.57
CA LEU A 268 -23.33 4.17 -12.43
C LEU A 268 -23.78 3.84 -13.86
N ALA A 269 -24.97 3.27 -14.03
CA ALA A 269 -25.53 2.99 -15.36
C ALA A 269 -25.82 4.25 -16.19
N GLN A 270 -25.95 5.42 -15.53
CA GLN A 270 -26.20 6.72 -16.16
C GLN A 270 -24.92 7.51 -16.48
N SER A 271 -23.76 7.08 -15.97
CA SER A 271 -22.50 7.79 -16.18
C SER A 271 -21.94 7.60 -17.59
N ASP A 272 -20.74 8.15 -17.83
CA ASP A 272 -19.99 7.99 -19.09
C ASP A 272 -19.94 6.53 -19.58
N ASN A 273 -19.75 6.34 -20.89
CA ASN A 273 -19.83 5.05 -21.60
C ASN A 273 -18.65 4.08 -21.34
N SER A 274 -18.23 4.00 -20.09
CA SER A 274 -17.24 3.10 -19.49
C SER A 274 -17.65 1.62 -19.63
N ALA A 275 -16.71 0.68 -19.40
CA ALA A 275 -17.05 -0.74 -19.43
C ALA A 275 -17.90 -1.12 -18.21
N LEU A 276 -17.57 -0.59 -17.03
CA LEU A 276 -18.31 -0.76 -15.79
C LEU A 276 -19.74 -0.18 -15.88
N SER A 277 -19.95 0.99 -16.52
CA SER A 277 -21.30 1.53 -16.69
C SER A 277 -22.18 0.68 -17.60
N LYS A 278 -21.60 0.07 -18.65
CA LYS A 278 -22.30 -0.94 -19.48
C LYS A 278 -22.64 -2.20 -18.69
N GLN A 279 -21.77 -2.63 -17.78
CA GLN A 279 -22.08 -3.74 -16.87
C GLN A 279 -23.22 -3.36 -15.92
N ALA A 280 -23.24 -2.14 -15.39
CA ALA A 280 -24.34 -1.63 -14.58
C ALA A 280 -25.67 -1.62 -15.35
N GLN A 281 -25.69 -1.17 -16.61
CA GLN A 281 -26.88 -1.23 -17.46
C GLN A 281 -27.38 -2.66 -17.67
N LYS A 282 -26.46 -3.60 -17.94
CA LYS A 282 -26.78 -5.03 -18.04
C LYS A 282 -27.34 -5.58 -16.73
N PHE A 283 -26.77 -5.20 -15.58
CA PHE A 283 -27.26 -5.61 -14.27
C PHE A 283 -28.71 -5.18 -14.08
N LEU A 284 -29.05 -3.91 -14.31
CA LEU A 284 -30.42 -3.42 -14.20
C LEU A 284 -31.36 -4.18 -15.15
N ASN A 285 -30.94 -4.38 -16.40
CA ASN A 285 -31.71 -5.13 -17.39
C ASN A 285 -31.97 -6.58 -16.95
N PHE A 286 -31.01 -7.24 -16.32
CA PHE A 286 -31.19 -8.60 -15.79
C PHE A 286 -32.35 -8.70 -14.79
N TYR A 287 -32.50 -7.69 -13.92
CA TYR A 287 -33.59 -7.63 -12.93
C TYR A 287 -34.93 -7.15 -13.50
N LEU A 288 -34.94 -6.64 -14.74
CA LEU A 288 -36.18 -6.39 -15.48
C LEU A 288 -36.69 -7.64 -16.21
N MET A 289 -35.80 -8.59 -16.51
CA MET A 289 -36.18 -9.85 -17.15
C MET A 289 -36.76 -10.86 -16.16
N THR A 290 -37.83 -11.53 -16.58
CA THR A 290 -38.34 -12.75 -15.94
C THR A 290 -37.37 -13.93 -16.13
N ASN A 291 -37.52 -14.98 -15.31
CA ASN A 291 -36.72 -16.20 -15.46
C ASN A 291 -36.86 -16.83 -16.86
N ALA A 292 -38.06 -16.81 -17.45
CA ALA A 292 -38.29 -17.33 -18.79
C ALA A 292 -37.54 -16.51 -19.87
N GLU A 293 -37.54 -15.18 -19.74
CA GLU A 293 -36.81 -14.29 -20.64
C GLU A 293 -35.29 -14.46 -20.50
N ARG A 294 -34.78 -14.68 -19.28
CA ARG A 294 -33.36 -14.97 -19.04
C ARG A 294 -32.95 -16.27 -19.74
N SER A 295 -33.73 -17.35 -19.59
CA SER A 295 -33.45 -18.62 -20.28
C SER A 295 -33.43 -18.46 -21.80
N LYS A 296 -34.39 -17.71 -22.36
CA LYS A 296 -34.49 -17.50 -23.81
C LYS A 296 -33.40 -16.58 -24.37
N THR A 297 -33.09 -15.49 -23.67
CA THR A 297 -32.26 -14.39 -24.20
C THR A 297 -30.78 -14.59 -23.87
N LEU A 298 -30.48 -15.17 -22.70
CA LEU A 298 -29.10 -15.33 -22.21
C LEU A 298 -28.57 -16.75 -22.44
N GLY A 299 -29.40 -17.68 -22.94
CA GLY A 299 -29.01 -19.07 -23.17
C GLY A 299 -28.69 -19.82 -21.88
N ALA A 300 -29.31 -19.42 -20.75
CA ALA A 300 -29.07 -20.03 -19.45
C ALA A 300 -29.42 -21.52 -19.48
N GLN A 301 -28.45 -22.37 -19.14
CA GLN A 301 -28.67 -23.81 -19.03
C GLN A 301 -29.47 -24.13 -17.75
N GLN A 302 -30.25 -25.21 -17.78
CA GLN A 302 -31.14 -25.59 -16.65
C GLN A 302 -30.41 -25.78 -15.30
N ASN A 303 -29.10 -26.02 -15.31
CA ASN A 303 -28.31 -26.29 -14.10
C ASN A 303 -27.53 -25.07 -13.56
N GLN A 304 -27.64 -23.90 -14.18
CA GLN A 304 -26.91 -22.70 -13.72
C GLN A 304 -27.71 -21.94 -12.66
N SER A 305 -27.04 -21.50 -11.59
CA SER A 305 -27.66 -20.60 -10.61
C SER A 305 -27.89 -19.21 -11.22
N PRO A 306 -28.88 -18.44 -10.73
CA PRO A 306 -29.08 -17.05 -11.14
C PRO A 306 -27.80 -16.19 -11.04
N GLU A 307 -27.01 -16.37 -9.98
CA GLU A 307 -25.71 -15.71 -9.81
C GLU A 307 -24.74 -16.05 -10.97
N GLN A 308 -24.66 -17.32 -11.36
CA GLN A 308 -23.79 -17.76 -12.46
C GLN A 308 -24.24 -17.17 -13.80
N ILE A 309 -25.56 -17.11 -14.03
CA ILE A 309 -26.13 -16.51 -15.24
C ILE A 309 -25.80 -15.01 -15.27
N LEU A 310 -26.01 -14.29 -14.16
CA LEU A 310 -25.70 -12.86 -14.05
C LEU A 310 -24.19 -12.62 -14.26
N THR A 311 -23.33 -13.37 -13.57
CA THR A 311 -21.86 -13.25 -13.70
C THR A 311 -21.42 -13.41 -15.15
N ALA A 312 -21.96 -14.42 -15.85
CA ALA A 312 -21.67 -14.66 -17.26
C ALA A 312 -22.20 -13.54 -18.17
N TYR A 313 -23.43 -13.05 -17.92
CA TYR A 313 -24.05 -11.99 -18.71
C TYR A 313 -23.30 -10.65 -18.61
N LEU A 314 -22.83 -10.34 -17.40
CA LEU A 314 -21.98 -9.18 -17.13
C LEU A 314 -20.57 -9.32 -17.71
N GLY A 315 -20.14 -10.56 -18.00
CA GLY A 315 -18.79 -10.84 -18.49
C GLY A 315 -17.71 -10.56 -17.45
N ILE A 316 -18.02 -10.75 -16.16
CA ILE A 316 -17.05 -10.52 -15.08
C ILE A 316 -15.90 -11.53 -15.26
N PRO A 317 -14.63 -11.05 -15.34
CA PRO A 317 -13.50 -11.94 -15.51
C PRO A 317 -13.37 -12.94 -14.36
N LYS A 318 -12.91 -14.16 -14.67
CA LYS A 318 -12.49 -15.09 -13.63
C LYS A 318 -11.25 -14.55 -12.94
N ILE A 319 -11.27 -14.55 -11.61
CA ILE A 319 -10.10 -14.27 -10.80
C ILE A 319 -9.17 -15.49 -10.89
N THR A 320 -7.97 -15.29 -11.43
CA THR A 320 -7.02 -16.39 -11.70
C THR A 320 -5.81 -16.40 -10.76
N ASN A 321 -5.65 -15.36 -9.96
CA ASN A 321 -4.52 -15.18 -9.07
C ASN A 321 -4.98 -15.13 -7.61
N ASN A 322 -4.22 -15.77 -6.71
CA ASN A 322 -4.50 -15.88 -5.29
C ASN A 322 -3.64 -14.94 -4.43
N LYS A 323 -2.92 -13.97 -5.03
CA LYS A 323 -2.21 -12.93 -4.28
C LYS A 323 -3.18 -12.15 -3.41
N ASP A 324 -2.72 -11.76 -2.23
CA ASP A 324 -3.46 -10.86 -1.36
C ASP A 324 -3.22 -9.42 -1.80
N CYS A 325 -4.27 -8.76 -2.28
CA CYS A 325 -4.25 -7.36 -2.68
C CYS A 325 -5.03 -6.45 -1.71
N PHE A 326 -5.52 -6.97 -0.58
CA PHE A 326 -6.43 -6.24 0.32
C PHE A 326 -5.81 -5.89 1.68
N SER A 327 -4.54 -6.26 1.89
CA SER A 327 -3.83 -6.05 3.16
C SER A 327 -2.70 -5.01 3.12
N ASP A 328 -2.16 -4.68 1.94
CA ASP A 328 -0.99 -3.79 1.78
C ASP A 328 -1.10 -3.00 0.45
N ALA A 329 -0.15 -2.10 0.16
CA ALA A 329 -0.16 -1.25 -1.03
C ALA A 329 0.32 -1.95 -2.32
N ILE A 330 0.64 -3.24 -2.25
CA ILE A 330 0.90 -4.11 -3.40
C ILE A 330 0.24 -5.47 -3.16
N CYS A 331 0.03 -6.22 -4.25
CA CYS A 331 -0.43 -7.60 -4.14
C CYS A 331 0.73 -8.53 -3.78
N ILE A 332 0.63 -9.25 -2.66
CA ILE A 332 1.69 -10.13 -2.11
C ILE A 332 1.37 -11.62 -2.20
#